data_AF-A0A5C6WTJ7-F1
#
_entry.id   AF-A0A5C6WTJ7-F1
#
_cell.length_a   1.000
_cell.length_b   1.000
_cell.length_c   1.000
_cell.angle_alpha   90.00
_cell.angle_beta   90.00
_cell.angle_gamma   90.00
#
_symmetry.space_group_name_H-M   'P 1'
#
loop_
_entity.id
_entity.type
_entity.pdbx_description
1 polymer ?
#
loop_
_entity_poly.entity_id
_entity_poly.type
_entity_poly.pdbx_seq_one_letter_code
_entity_poly.pdbx_strand_id
1 'polypeptide(L)'
;MLNAIHNFLRARLKELDRAQEGAVFLLMLAGILIVFISAMMMHDAGDAARDKIMLQNSADTAAFSQSVVKARSMNMISYANTAKRVFYGYTVVYFNAYQALITSLAIYTADCLKIFPNPNSCYRMAVGGVQLAMETLELTFTNLPTMMNRSTDEIKTLDIYQQYMRDITPWWGYVENMMRGIANGATVTASWPPPPGDIITIPDQITSALGFIDGIIGTSIVEDYVPEHTEKTDGLPIKRHDASLGTFAAHAGYCTEFIGTPEHLMLAAEHIMRSDSGIKGISKDGQTIGIFIALNIVPAIGCTVAGFMHGAEVLDYRVDNGVVGGIIDGIEPNAWMQSTSNLTFAYQAGGKRSGIQRDRFNIIGGDHNSKPFYAAEGYWSMARSEFVFGETTISGAVGGLFNTFNPFNGVMSNFIGRPHMWSPSWTARLRPVHLPGESLGTSFQGNPVGMKAVYMDMIPYLALTSLVGFLDSNFSLSGAIKDLMYLYAVNASMSADRLQGIQK
;
A
#
# COMPACT_ATOMS: atom_id res chain seq x y z
N MET A 1 -52.25 -61.83 25.74
CA MET A 1 -51.47 -60.72 26.33
C MET A 1 -51.48 -59.47 25.44
N LEU A 2 -51.13 -59.56 24.14
CA LEU A 2 -51.19 -58.42 23.22
C LEU A 2 -52.59 -57.77 23.12
N ASN A 3 -53.66 -58.56 23.01
CA ASN A 3 -55.03 -58.02 22.93
C ASN A 3 -55.49 -57.32 24.22
N ALA A 4 -54.97 -57.71 25.37
CA ALA A 4 -55.30 -57.07 26.65
C ALA A 4 -54.60 -55.71 26.78
N ILE A 5 -53.34 -55.62 26.34
CA ILE A 5 -52.57 -54.38 26.29
C ILE A 5 -53.20 -53.40 25.29
N HIS A 6 -53.63 -53.90 24.12
CA HIS A 6 -54.27 -53.09 23.09
C HIS A 6 -55.61 -52.50 23.56
N ASN A 7 -56.42 -53.30 24.26
CA ASN A 7 -57.71 -52.84 24.79
C ASN A 7 -57.52 -51.89 25.97
N PHE A 8 -56.51 -52.09 26.82
CA PHE A 8 -56.17 -51.18 27.92
C PHE A 8 -55.68 -49.81 27.40
N LEU A 9 -54.82 -49.81 26.39
CA LEU A 9 -54.36 -48.57 25.74
C LEU A 9 -55.51 -47.82 25.06
N ARG A 10 -56.42 -48.52 24.37
CA ARG A 10 -57.62 -47.90 23.78
C ARG A 10 -58.57 -47.32 24.82
N ALA A 11 -58.75 -48.00 25.94
CA ALA A 11 -59.60 -47.51 27.03
C ALA A 11 -59.02 -46.25 27.66
N ARG A 12 -57.70 -46.22 27.92
CA ARG A 12 -57.00 -45.04 28.43
C ARG A 12 -56.96 -43.87 27.44
N LEU A 13 -56.80 -44.14 26.14
CA LEU A 13 -56.90 -43.12 25.10
C LEU A 13 -58.30 -42.50 25.02
N LYS A 14 -59.36 -43.31 25.14
CA LYS A 14 -60.75 -42.81 25.20
C LYS A 14 -61.06 -42.03 26.48
N GLU A 15 -60.42 -42.36 27.59
CA GLU A 15 -60.52 -41.60 28.84
C GLU A 15 -59.81 -40.24 28.73
N LEU A 16 -58.63 -40.21 28.08
CA LEU A 16 -57.88 -38.98 27.82
C LEU A 16 -58.62 -38.04 26.86
N ASP A 17 -59.33 -38.60 25.87
CA ASP A 17 -60.13 -37.87 24.87
C ASP A 17 -61.37 -37.20 25.50
N ARG A 18 -61.86 -37.74 26.63
CA ARG A 18 -63.07 -37.27 27.31
C ARG A 18 -62.80 -36.30 28.47
N ALA A 19 -61.56 -36.23 28.94
CA ALA A 19 -61.13 -35.32 30.00
C ALA A 19 -60.44 -34.09 29.39
N GLN A 20 -60.88 -32.88 29.74
CA GLN A 20 -60.23 -31.62 29.33
C GLN A 20 -58.74 -31.56 29.72
N GLU A 21 -58.28 -32.42 30.64
CA GLU A 21 -56.88 -32.60 31.03
C GLU A 21 -56.00 -33.20 29.92
N GLY A 22 -56.55 -34.03 29.01
CA GLY A 22 -55.81 -34.58 27.87
C GLY A 22 -55.39 -33.51 26.86
N ALA A 23 -56.23 -32.48 26.69
CA ALA A 23 -55.91 -31.32 25.87
C ALA A 23 -54.78 -30.47 26.47
N VAL A 24 -54.72 -30.35 27.81
CA VAL A 24 -53.63 -29.65 28.51
C VAL A 24 -52.30 -30.38 28.33
N PHE A 25 -52.29 -31.71 28.38
CA PHE A 25 -51.09 -32.51 28.12
C PHE A 25 -50.60 -32.37 26.68
N LEU A 26 -51.52 -32.37 25.70
CA LEU A 26 -51.19 -32.12 24.28
C LEU A 26 -50.64 -30.71 24.07
N LEU A 27 -51.18 -29.70 24.75
CA LEU A 27 -50.66 -28.33 24.70
C LEU A 27 -49.27 -28.20 25.36
N MET A 28 -49.03 -28.89 26.49
CA MET A 28 -47.69 -28.93 27.09
C MET A 28 -46.68 -29.61 26.18
N LEU A 29 -47.03 -30.74 25.55
CA LEU A 29 -46.15 -31.45 24.63
C LEU A 29 -45.88 -30.62 23.37
N ALA A 30 -46.90 -29.98 22.82
CA ALA A 30 -46.74 -29.03 21.72
C ALA A 30 -45.86 -27.83 22.11
N GLY A 31 -46.01 -27.29 23.32
CA GLY A 31 -45.17 -26.22 23.84
C GLY A 31 -43.70 -26.60 23.97
N ILE A 32 -43.41 -27.79 24.52
CA ILE A 32 -42.04 -28.33 24.60
C ILE A 32 -41.45 -28.51 23.20
N LEU A 33 -42.24 -29.01 22.25
CA LEU A 33 -41.80 -29.23 20.87
C LEU A 33 -41.50 -27.90 20.15
N ILE A 34 -42.31 -26.86 20.36
CA ILE A 34 -42.06 -25.52 19.82
C ILE A 34 -40.77 -24.92 20.40
N VAL A 35 -40.56 -25.04 21.72
CA VAL A 35 -39.33 -24.56 22.37
C VAL A 35 -38.11 -25.33 21.85
N PHE A 36 -38.22 -26.64 21.67
CA PHE A 36 -37.15 -27.47 21.15
C PHE A 36 -36.78 -27.10 19.70
N ILE A 37 -37.77 -26.91 18.82
CA ILE A 37 -37.54 -26.44 17.44
C ILE A 37 -36.88 -25.05 17.44
N SER A 38 -37.35 -24.14 18.30
CA SER A 38 -36.79 -22.79 18.42
C SER A 38 -35.32 -22.83 18.87
N ALA A 39 -34.99 -23.72 19.82
CA ALA A 39 -33.62 -23.91 20.30
C ALA A 39 -32.69 -24.47 19.20
N MET A 40 -33.17 -25.44 18.40
CA MET A 40 -32.41 -25.95 17.24
C MET A 40 -32.18 -24.87 16.19
N MET A 41 -33.20 -24.08 15.86
CA MET A 41 -33.06 -22.95 14.93
C MET A 41 -32.05 -21.91 15.44
N MET A 42 -32.06 -21.62 16.74
CA MET A 42 -31.11 -20.68 17.35
C MET A 42 -29.68 -21.22 17.33
N HIS A 43 -29.49 -22.52 17.54
CA HIS A 43 -28.18 -23.17 17.43
C HIS A 43 -27.63 -23.07 16.00
N ASP A 44 -28.42 -23.42 15.00
CA ASP A 44 -28.00 -23.36 13.60
C ASP A 44 -27.76 -21.90 13.14
N ALA A 45 -28.57 -20.95 13.60
CA ALA A 45 -28.30 -19.53 13.37
C ALA A 45 -27.00 -19.07 14.06
N GLY A 46 -26.70 -19.59 15.25
CA GLY A 46 -25.46 -19.33 15.97
C GLY A 46 -24.22 -19.83 15.24
N ASP A 47 -24.25 -21.06 14.72
CA ASP A 47 -23.18 -21.62 13.89
C ASP A 47 -23.00 -20.79 12.61
N ALA A 48 -24.11 -20.36 11.97
CA ALA A 48 -24.07 -19.48 10.79
C ALA A 48 -23.36 -18.15 11.07
N ALA A 49 -23.74 -17.53 12.18
CA ALA A 49 -23.18 -16.25 12.60
C ALA A 49 -21.70 -16.41 12.93
N ARG A 50 -21.32 -17.50 13.61
CA ARG A 50 -19.93 -17.79 13.95
C ARG A 50 -19.05 -17.96 12.72
N ASP A 51 -19.47 -18.77 11.75
CA ASP A 51 -18.73 -19.01 10.52
C ASP A 51 -18.56 -17.70 9.73
N LYS A 52 -19.63 -16.89 9.65
CA LYS A 52 -19.57 -15.57 9.00
C LYS A 52 -18.62 -14.61 9.70
N ILE A 53 -18.62 -14.56 11.04
CA ILE A 53 -17.68 -13.73 11.82
C ILE A 53 -16.24 -14.20 11.61
N MET A 54 -16.00 -15.51 11.59
CA MET A 54 -14.67 -16.06 11.34
C MET A 54 -14.17 -15.68 9.95
N LEU A 55 -15.02 -15.77 8.93
CA LEU A 55 -14.67 -15.37 7.57
C LEU A 55 -14.45 -13.85 7.43
N GLN A 56 -15.22 -13.03 8.14
CA GLN A 56 -14.98 -11.58 8.19
C GLN A 56 -13.61 -11.27 8.80
N ASN A 57 -13.29 -11.89 9.94
CA ASN A 57 -11.99 -11.72 10.58
C ASN A 57 -10.84 -12.15 9.67
N SER A 58 -11.04 -13.20 8.86
CA SER A 58 -10.07 -13.64 7.85
C SER A 58 -9.86 -12.58 6.78
N ALA A 59 -10.95 -12.05 6.19
CA ALA A 59 -10.88 -10.99 5.19
C ALA A 59 -10.19 -9.73 5.75
N ASP A 60 -10.57 -9.28 6.94
CA ASP A 60 -10.00 -8.10 7.59
C ASP A 60 -8.51 -8.28 7.86
N THR A 61 -8.11 -9.46 8.37
CA THR A 61 -6.70 -9.73 8.67
C THR A 61 -5.86 -9.80 7.39
N ALA A 62 -6.40 -10.41 6.33
CA ALA A 62 -5.75 -10.48 5.03
C ALA A 62 -5.61 -9.10 4.37
N ALA A 63 -6.67 -8.29 4.37
CA ALA A 63 -6.63 -6.93 3.85
C ALA A 63 -5.57 -6.12 4.60
N PHE A 64 -5.68 -6.08 5.93
CA PHE A 64 -4.78 -5.32 6.79
C PHE A 64 -3.32 -5.73 6.62
N SER A 65 -3.03 -7.03 6.51
CA SER A 65 -1.65 -7.53 6.38
C SER A 65 -0.99 -7.05 5.08
N GLN A 66 -1.71 -7.05 3.96
CA GLN A 66 -1.21 -6.51 2.69
C GLN A 66 -0.91 -5.01 2.79
N SER A 67 -1.82 -4.23 3.40
CA SER A 67 -1.58 -2.80 3.65
C SER A 67 -0.38 -2.57 4.56
N VAL A 68 -0.15 -3.42 5.56
CA VAL A 68 1.03 -3.35 6.44
C VAL A 68 2.32 -3.58 5.67
N VAL A 69 2.36 -4.56 4.76
CA VAL A 69 3.53 -4.82 3.90
C VAL A 69 3.82 -3.58 3.05
N LYS A 70 2.81 -3.02 2.38
CA LYS A 70 2.97 -1.80 1.57
C LYS A 70 3.47 -0.61 2.40
N ALA A 71 2.88 -0.37 3.58
CA ALA A 71 3.29 0.71 4.48
C ALA A 71 4.76 0.55 4.92
N ARG A 72 5.19 -0.66 5.28
CA ARG A 72 6.58 -0.95 5.67
C ARG A 72 7.55 -0.75 4.52
N SER A 73 7.18 -1.19 3.32
CA SER A 73 7.99 -0.96 2.12
C SER A 73 8.14 0.53 1.80
N MET A 74 7.06 1.31 1.92
CA MET A 74 7.11 2.77 1.76
C MET A 74 8.04 3.43 2.78
N ASN A 75 8.00 2.99 4.05
CA ASN A 75 8.94 3.44 5.07
C ASN A 75 10.40 3.09 4.72
N MET A 76 10.67 1.86 4.27
CA MET A 76 12.02 1.43 3.87
C MET A 76 12.55 2.23 2.66
N ILE A 77 11.69 2.50 1.67
CA ILE A 77 12.04 3.34 0.52
C ILE A 77 12.32 4.77 0.99
N SER A 78 11.55 5.30 1.94
CA SER A 78 11.77 6.63 2.52
C SER A 78 13.10 6.74 3.28
N TYR A 79 13.49 5.69 4.03
CA TYR A 79 14.81 5.62 4.66
C TYR A 79 15.94 5.63 3.61
N ALA A 80 15.80 4.85 2.53
CA ALA A 80 16.80 4.83 1.46
C ALA A 80 16.89 6.19 0.73
N ASN A 81 15.77 6.89 0.51
CA ASN A 81 15.76 8.24 -0.05
C ASN A 81 16.54 9.22 0.82
N THR A 82 16.32 9.16 2.14
CA THR A 82 17.01 10.02 3.10
C THR A 82 18.51 9.73 3.10
N ALA A 83 18.91 8.46 3.06
CA ALA A 83 20.31 8.06 2.96
C ALA A 83 20.99 8.57 1.67
N LYS A 84 20.36 8.40 0.50
CA LYS A 84 20.84 8.95 -0.77
C LYS A 84 21.02 10.47 -0.71
N ARG A 85 20.06 11.17 -0.09
CA ARG A 85 20.10 12.62 0.08
C ARG A 85 21.25 13.09 0.97
N VAL A 86 21.59 12.33 2.02
CA VAL A 86 22.75 12.64 2.87
C VAL A 86 24.05 12.52 2.06
N PHE A 87 24.22 11.49 1.24
CA PHE A 87 25.39 11.37 0.36
C PHE A 87 25.47 12.52 -0.65
N TYR A 88 24.35 12.87 -1.28
CA TYR A 88 24.26 14.02 -2.18
C TYR A 88 24.65 15.31 -1.45
N GLY A 89 24.07 15.54 -0.27
CA GLY A 89 24.29 16.72 0.54
C GLY A 89 25.72 16.88 1.00
N TYR A 90 26.36 15.78 1.41
CA TYR A 90 27.77 15.78 1.76
C TYR A 90 28.65 16.25 0.60
N THR A 91 28.41 15.74 -0.61
CA THR A 91 29.11 16.19 -1.83
C THR A 91 28.87 17.68 -2.09
N VAL A 92 27.61 18.14 -2.04
CA VAL A 92 27.25 19.54 -2.26
C VAL A 92 27.97 20.47 -1.27
N VAL A 93 27.87 20.19 0.03
CA VAL A 93 28.46 21.01 1.09
C VAL A 93 29.98 21.03 0.98
N TYR A 94 30.61 19.89 0.69
CA TYR A 94 32.06 19.80 0.50
C TYR A 94 32.54 20.67 -0.67
N PHE A 95 31.91 20.56 -1.84
CA PHE A 95 32.31 21.36 -3.01
C PHE A 95 32.01 22.86 -2.82
N ASN A 96 30.94 23.21 -2.11
CA ASN A 96 30.68 24.60 -1.74
C ASN A 96 31.73 25.15 -0.77
N ALA A 97 32.20 24.36 0.19
CA ALA A 97 33.30 24.72 1.09
C ALA A 97 34.60 24.94 0.31
N TYR A 98 34.93 24.00 -0.58
CA TYR A 98 36.11 24.10 -1.44
C TYR A 98 36.06 25.35 -2.34
N GLN A 99 34.90 25.64 -2.94
CA GLN A 99 34.70 26.84 -3.75
C GLN A 99 34.78 28.12 -2.91
N ALA A 100 34.29 28.12 -1.67
CA ALA A 100 34.42 29.25 -0.75
C ALA A 100 35.89 29.55 -0.42
N LEU A 101 36.73 28.50 -0.29
CA LEU A 101 38.17 28.65 -0.09
C LEU A 101 38.85 29.25 -1.34
N ILE A 102 38.53 28.78 -2.55
CA ILE A 102 39.09 29.33 -3.79
C ILE A 102 38.73 30.82 -3.95
N THR A 103 37.46 31.15 -3.76
CA THR A 103 36.95 32.51 -3.94
C THR A 103 37.49 33.48 -2.89
N SER A 104 37.57 33.07 -1.63
CA SER A 104 38.20 33.89 -0.58
C SER A 104 39.69 34.10 -0.86
N LEU A 105 40.43 33.07 -1.29
CA LEU A 105 41.83 33.20 -1.68
C LEU A 105 42.01 34.17 -2.85
N ALA A 106 41.13 34.13 -3.86
CA ALA A 106 41.17 35.06 -4.98
C ALA A 106 40.97 36.52 -4.53
N ILE A 107 40.08 36.77 -3.57
CA ILE A 107 39.87 38.10 -2.99
C ILE A 107 41.12 38.58 -2.24
N TYR A 108 41.71 37.73 -1.38
CA TYR A 108 42.95 38.08 -0.67
C TYR A 108 44.12 38.31 -1.62
N THR A 109 44.19 37.55 -2.71
CA THR A 109 45.19 37.73 -3.78
C THR A 109 45.00 39.08 -4.46
N ALA A 110 43.77 39.44 -4.83
CA ALA A 110 43.48 40.74 -5.44
C ALA A 110 43.83 41.91 -4.51
N ASP A 111 43.54 41.80 -3.21
CA ASP A 111 43.89 42.83 -2.22
C ASP A 111 45.39 42.93 -1.94
N CYS A 112 46.11 41.81 -1.99
CA CYS A 112 47.56 41.80 -1.85
C CYS A 112 48.26 42.42 -3.08
N LEU A 113 47.73 42.23 -4.28
CA LEU A 113 48.31 42.73 -5.54
C LEU A 113 47.93 44.18 -5.88
N LYS A 114 47.20 44.89 -5.00
CA LYS A 114 46.94 46.32 -5.17
C LYS A 114 48.24 47.14 -5.09
N ILE A 115 48.23 48.31 -5.72
CA ILE A 115 49.37 49.26 -5.74
C ILE A 115 49.86 49.58 -4.32
N PHE A 116 48.94 49.65 -3.36
CA PHE A 116 49.25 49.71 -1.92
C PHE A 116 48.83 48.38 -1.28
N PRO A 117 49.76 47.41 -1.13
CA PRO A 117 49.44 46.08 -0.64
C PRO A 117 49.04 46.14 0.83
N ASN A 118 47.94 45.48 1.20
CA ASN A 118 47.61 45.26 2.59
C ASN A 118 48.44 44.08 3.12
N PRO A 119 49.37 44.28 4.08
CA PRO A 119 50.23 43.21 4.57
C PRO A 119 49.44 42.05 5.20
N ASN A 120 48.28 42.35 5.80
CA ASN A 120 47.39 41.33 6.35
C ASN A 120 46.77 40.46 5.24
N SER A 121 46.38 41.05 4.12
CA SER A 121 45.83 40.30 2.98
C SER A 121 46.90 39.43 2.32
N CYS A 122 48.16 39.89 2.25
CA CYS A 122 49.27 39.09 1.73
C CYS A 122 49.62 37.90 2.64
N TYR A 123 49.60 38.08 3.97
CA TYR A 123 49.76 36.97 4.91
C TYR A 123 48.64 35.93 4.74
N ARG A 124 47.39 36.40 4.62
CA ARG A 124 46.23 35.54 4.36
C ARG A 124 46.33 34.83 3.01
N MET A 125 46.78 35.51 1.96
CA MET A 125 47.02 34.86 0.67
C MET A 125 48.03 33.70 0.80
N ALA A 126 49.14 33.91 1.53
CA ALA A 126 50.15 32.87 1.71
C ALA A 126 49.61 31.67 2.52
N VAL A 127 48.97 31.91 3.67
CA VAL A 127 48.38 30.85 4.51
C VAL A 127 47.25 30.13 3.77
N GLY A 128 46.39 30.88 3.08
CA GLY A 128 45.26 30.34 2.32
C GLY A 128 45.70 29.54 1.10
N GLY A 129 46.82 29.92 0.47
CA GLY A 129 47.43 29.15 -0.62
C GLY A 129 47.92 27.79 -0.14
N VAL A 130 48.57 27.73 1.03
CA VAL A 130 48.99 26.45 1.65
C VAL A 130 47.76 25.61 2.01
N GLN A 131 46.74 26.21 2.61
CA GLN A 131 45.50 25.51 2.95
C GLN A 131 44.82 24.96 1.68
N LEU A 132 44.63 25.78 0.65
CA LEU A 132 44.03 25.34 -0.61
C LEU A 132 44.84 24.22 -1.25
N ALA A 133 46.18 24.29 -1.23
CA ALA A 133 47.02 23.21 -1.75
C ALA A 133 46.81 21.89 -0.98
N MET A 134 46.77 21.94 0.35
CA MET A 134 46.50 20.76 1.18
C MET A 134 45.10 20.18 0.93
N GLU A 135 44.08 21.03 0.88
CA GLU A 135 42.69 20.65 0.58
C GLU A 135 42.56 20.11 -0.85
N THR A 136 43.32 20.63 -1.81
CA THR A 136 43.35 20.13 -3.20
C THR A 136 43.99 18.74 -3.26
N LEU A 137 45.07 18.52 -2.51
CA LEU A 137 45.71 17.20 -2.39
C LEU A 137 44.75 16.22 -1.72
N GLU A 138 44.12 16.60 -0.61
CA GLU A 138 43.13 15.76 0.08
C GLU A 138 41.93 15.45 -0.82
N LEU A 139 41.39 16.45 -1.51
CA LEU A 139 40.33 16.29 -2.50
C LEU A 139 40.74 15.29 -3.59
N THR A 140 41.89 15.49 -4.22
CA THR A 140 42.31 14.68 -5.37
C THR A 140 42.63 13.24 -4.98
N PHE A 141 43.32 13.03 -3.87
CA PHE A 141 43.85 11.71 -3.50
C PHE A 141 42.96 10.91 -2.55
N THR A 142 42.06 11.56 -1.80
CA THR A 142 41.25 10.88 -0.78
C THR A 142 39.75 11.11 -0.94
N ASN A 143 39.29 12.36 -0.94
CA ASN A 143 37.85 12.64 -0.92
C ASN A 143 37.18 12.36 -2.27
N LEU A 144 37.79 12.74 -3.40
CA LEU A 144 37.24 12.50 -4.73
C LEU A 144 37.15 11.00 -5.06
N PRO A 145 38.18 10.16 -4.86
CA PRO A 145 38.05 8.72 -5.05
C PRO A 145 36.99 8.10 -4.13
N THR A 146 36.90 8.56 -2.89
CA THR A 146 35.89 8.04 -1.94
C THR A 146 34.47 8.42 -2.35
N MET A 147 34.25 9.67 -2.79
CA MET A 147 32.95 10.13 -3.25
C MET A 147 32.57 9.54 -4.61
N MET A 148 33.51 9.41 -5.55
CA MET A 148 33.21 8.88 -6.89
C MET A 148 33.07 7.37 -6.95
N ASN A 149 33.78 6.62 -6.09
CA ASN A 149 33.71 5.16 -6.09
C ASN A 149 32.75 4.69 -4.99
N ARG A 150 33.16 4.83 -3.72
CA ARG A 150 32.43 4.23 -2.60
C ARG A 150 31.03 4.83 -2.44
N SER A 151 30.90 6.16 -2.44
CA SER A 151 29.57 6.78 -2.27
C SER A 151 28.64 6.45 -3.44
N THR A 152 29.14 6.44 -4.68
CA THR A 152 28.37 6.07 -5.86
C THR A 152 27.89 4.63 -5.80
N ASP A 153 28.75 3.69 -5.37
CA ASP A 153 28.39 2.27 -5.22
C ASP A 153 27.31 2.07 -4.14
N GLU A 154 27.39 2.80 -3.03
CA GLU A 154 26.38 2.79 -1.97
C GLU A 154 25.04 3.38 -2.46
N ILE A 155 25.07 4.52 -3.15
CA ILE A 155 23.87 5.13 -3.75
C ILE A 155 23.22 4.18 -4.76
N LYS A 156 24.02 3.53 -5.60
CA LYS A 156 23.54 2.55 -6.59
C LYS A 156 22.91 1.35 -5.90
N THR A 157 23.49 0.86 -4.82
CA THR A 157 22.95 -0.25 -4.03
C THR A 157 21.63 0.15 -3.36
N LEU A 158 21.54 1.37 -2.82
CA LEU A 158 20.29 1.94 -2.31
C LEU A 158 19.24 2.09 -3.41
N ASP A 159 19.63 2.46 -4.64
CA ASP A 159 18.72 2.56 -5.79
C ASP A 159 18.16 1.21 -6.20
N ILE A 160 19.03 0.20 -6.32
CA ILE A 160 18.64 -1.18 -6.59
C ILE A 160 17.72 -1.70 -5.49
N TYR A 161 18.02 -1.41 -4.22
CA TYR A 161 17.18 -1.78 -3.10
C TYR A 161 15.79 -1.14 -3.18
N GLN A 162 15.71 0.16 -3.51
CA GLN A 162 14.42 0.85 -3.68
C GLN A 162 13.62 0.31 -4.86
N GLN A 163 14.25 0.07 -6.01
CA GLN A 163 13.64 -0.56 -7.17
C GLN A 163 13.10 -1.94 -6.82
N TYR A 164 13.93 -2.77 -6.19
CA TYR A 164 13.54 -4.09 -5.72
C TYR A 164 12.34 -4.03 -4.77
N MET A 165 12.39 -3.16 -3.76
CA MET A 165 11.28 -2.97 -2.83
C MET A 165 10.02 -2.51 -3.54
N ARG A 166 10.10 -1.56 -4.48
CA ARG A 166 8.95 -1.10 -5.27
C ARG A 166 8.32 -2.24 -6.06
N ASP A 167 9.13 -3.03 -6.74
CA ASP A 167 8.66 -4.03 -7.70
C ASP A 167 8.16 -5.31 -7.00
N ILE A 168 8.78 -5.70 -5.87
CA ILE A 168 8.38 -6.91 -5.13
C ILE A 168 7.21 -6.65 -4.18
N THR A 169 7.01 -5.42 -3.70
CA THR A 169 6.01 -5.13 -2.66
C THR A 169 4.59 -5.53 -3.03
N PRO A 170 4.09 -5.28 -4.26
CA PRO A 170 2.76 -5.75 -4.67
C PRO A 170 2.61 -7.27 -4.53
N TRP A 171 3.60 -8.03 -5.01
CA TRP A 171 3.62 -9.49 -4.90
C TRP A 171 3.72 -9.97 -3.45
N TRP A 172 4.60 -9.36 -2.66
CA TRP A 172 4.76 -9.71 -1.25
C TRP A 172 3.48 -9.42 -0.45
N GLY A 173 2.88 -8.26 -0.66
CA GLY A 173 1.60 -7.90 -0.04
C GLY A 173 0.47 -8.86 -0.43
N TYR A 174 0.41 -9.25 -1.70
CA TYR A 174 -0.56 -10.24 -2.19
C TYR A 174 -0.38 -11.63 -1.53
N VAL A 175 0.86 -12.11 -1.42
CA VAL A 175 1.13 -13.40 -0.76
C VAL A 175 0.80 -13.34 0.74
N GLU A 176 1.13 -12.24 1.42
CA GLU A 176 0.78 -12.05 2.84
C GLU A 176 -0.75 -11.97 3.05
N ASN A 177 -1.48 -11.34 2.13
CA ASN A 177 -2.94 -11.36 2.09
C ASN A 177 -3.43 -12.82 2.06
N MET A 178 -2.93 -13.58 1.09
CA MET A 178 -3.34 -14.97 0.85
C MET A 178 -3.09 -15.86 2.07
N MET A 179 -1.85 -15.84 2.58
CA MET A 179 -1.45 -16.68 3.71
C MET A 179 -2.21 -16.33 4.98
N ARG A 180 -2.43 -15.04 5.26
CA ARG A 180 -3.18 -14.61 6.45
C ARG A 180 -4.66 -14.92 6.33
N GLY A 181 -5.23 -14.78 5.14
CA GLY A 181 -6.61 -15.15 4.88
C GLY A 181 -6.86 -16.62 5.16
N ILE A 182 -6.06 -17.49 4.55
CA ILE A 182 -6.16 -18.94 4.71
C ILE A 182 -5.92 -19.36 6.17
N ALA A 183 -4.88 -18.82 6.81
CA ALA A 183 -4.57 -19.14 8.20
C ALA A 183 -5.68 -18.74 9.19
N ASN A 184 -6.54 -17.77 8.84
CA ASN A 184 -7.65 -17.32 9.67
C ASN A 184 -9.01 -17.93 9.28
N GLY A 185 -9.02 -18.97 8.45
CA GLY A 185 -10.22 -19.79 8.21
C GLY A 185 -10.89 -19.63 6.86
N ALA A 186 -10.38 -18.77 5.98
CA ALA A 186 -10.80 -18.80 4.58
C ALA A 186 -10.20 -20.02 3.88
N THR A 187 -10.92 -20.58 2.94
CA THR A 187 -10.40 -21.62 2.05
C THR A 187 -9.55 -21.00 0.94
N VAL A 188 -9.99 -19.85 0.41
CA VAL A 188 -9.23 -19.08 -0.58
C VAL A 188 -9.41 -17.59 -0.31
N THR A 189 -8.39 -16.81 -0.64
CA THR A 189 -8.42 -15.35 -0.53
C THR A 189 -7.64 -14.73 -1.67
N ALA A 190 -8.15 -13.63 -2.21
CA ALA A 190 -7.46 -12.84 -3.22
C ALA A 190 -7.64 -11.35 -2.94
N SER A 191 -6.72 -10.54 -3.48
CA SER A 191 -6.76 -9.09 -3.33
C SER A 191 -6.71 -8.36 -4.66
N TRP A 192 -7.52 -7.31 -4.76
CA TRP A 192 -7.59 -6.39 -5.88
C TRP A 192 -7.03 -5.00 -5.47
N PRO A 193 -6.31 -4.31 -6.36
CA PRO A 193 -5.86 -4.77 -7.67
C PRO A 193 -4.85 -5.93 -7.55
N PRO A 194 -4.73 -6.79 -8.57
CA PRO A 194 -3.76 -7.86 -8.59
C PRO A 194 -2.34 -7.32 -8.84
N PRO A 195 -1.28 -7.98 -8.34
CA PRO A 195 0.10 -7.55 -8.58
C PRO A 195 0.44 -7.59 -10.08
N PRO A 196 1.38 -6.74 -10.53
CA PRO A 196 1.72 -6.62 -11.93
C PRO A 196 2.44 -7.88 -12.39
N GLY A 197 2.02 -8.43 -13.53
CA GLY A 197 2.70 -9.55 -14.17
C GLY A 197 1.87 -10.21 -15.26
N ASP A 198 2.57 -10.96 -16.11
CA ASP A 198 2.01 -11.73 -17.22
C ASP A 198 1.14 -12.92 -16.76
N ILE A 199 0.83 -13.04 -15.46
CA ILE A 199 -0.26 -13.91 -14.99
C ILE A 199 -1.59 -13.47 -15.63
N ILE A 200 -1.72 -12.20 -16.02
CA ILE A 200 -2.85 -11.68 -16.79
C ILE A 200 -2.82 -12.15 -18.25
N THR A 201 -1.66 -12.62 -18.77
CA THR A 201 -1.51 -13.33 -20.08
C THR A 201 -1.73 -14.85 -19.99
N ILE A 202 -2.34 -15.30 -18.89
CA ILE A 202 -3.02 -16.59 -18.78
C ILE A 202 -4.48 -16.55 -19.33
N PRO A 203 -4.94 -15.72 -20.30
CA PRO A 203 -6.24 -15.93 -20.93
C PRO A 203 -6.31 -17.30 -21.56
N ASP A 204 -5.18 -17.94 -21.94
CA ASP A 204 -5.19 -19.28 -22.56
C ASP A 204 -5.44 -20.42 -21.57
N GLN A 205 -4.94 -20.35 -20.32
CA GLN A 205 -5.32 -21.36 -19.31
C GLN A 205 -6.61 -20.99 -18.60
N ILE A 206 -6.97 -19.70 -18.52
CA ILE A 206 -8.29 -19.28 -18.06
C ILE A 206 -9.33 -19.64 -19.12
N THR A 207 -9.08 -19.55 -20.43
CA THR A 207 -9.99 -20.09 -21.47
C THR A 207 -10.01 -21.60 -21.46
N SER A 208 -8.92 -22.28 -21.09
CA SER A 208 -8.94 -23.72 -20.82
C SER A 208 -9.78 -24.07 -19.58
N ALA A 209 -9.69 -23.28 -18.51
CA ALA A 209 -10.50 -23.43 -17.30
C ALA A 209 -11.97 -23.01 -17.52
N LEU A 210 -12.22 -21.99 -18.35
CA LEU A 210 -13.54 -21.55 -18.80
C LEU A 210 -14.14 -22.57 -19.77
N GLY A 211 -13.32 -23.23 -20.60
CA GLY A 211 -13.73 -24.37 -21.42
C GLY A 211 -14.07 -25.62 -20.59
N PHE A 212 -13.36 -25.82 -19.47
CA PHE A 212 -13.75 -26.78 -18.43
C PHE A 212 -15.06 -26.38 -17.74
N ILE A 213 -15.30 -25.07 -17.54
CA ILE A 213 -16.56 -24.54 -17.01
C ILE A 213 -17.71 -24.74 -18.00
N ASP A 214 -17.50 -24.51 -19.30
CA ASP A 214 -18.48 -24.79 -20.38
C ASP A 214 -18.85 -26.28 -20.43
N GLY A 215 -17.84 -27.16 -20.28
CA GLY A 215 -18.04 -28.60 -20.20
C GLY A 215 -18.83 -29.07 -18.96
N ILE A 216 -18.79 -28.32 -17.86
CA ILE A 216 -19.47 -28.66 -16.59
C ILE A 216 -20.86 -28.02 -16.47
N ILE A 217 -21.06 -26.82 -17.02
CA ILE A 217 -22.30 -26.04 -16.85
C ILE A 217 -23.27 -26.22 -18.03
N GLY A 218 -22.81 -26.70 -19.20
CA GLY A 218 -23.70 -27.17 -20.27
C GLY A 218 -24.60 -26.09 -20.88
N THR A 219 -24.21 -24.81 -20.79
CA THR A 219 -24.97 -23.69 -21.34
C THR A 219 -24.05 -22.68 -22.02
N SER A 220 -24.47 -22.21 -23.20
CA SER A 220 -23.86 -21.21 -24.09
C SER A 220 -23.75 -19.78 -23.51
N ILE A 221 -23.39 -19.65 -22.23
CA ILE A 221 -23.33 -18.35 -21.53
C ILE A 221 -22.01 -17.61 -21.84
N VAL A 222 -20.98 -18.34 -22.30
CA VAL A 222 -19.62 -17.80 -22.47
C VAL A 222 -19.41 -17.11 -23.83
N GLU A 223 -20.21 -17.41 -24.85
CA GLU A 223 -19.94 -16.98 -26.24
C GLU A 223 -20.14 -15.47 -26.52
N ASP A 224 -20.91 -14.75 -25.70
CA ASP A 224 -21.19 -13.32 -25.89
C ASP A 224 -20.69 -12.41 -24.75
N TYR A 225 -19.97 -12.95 -23.76
CA TYR A 225 -19.60 -12.21 -22.55
C TYR A 225 -18.09 -12.20 -22.32
N VAL A 226 -17.35 -11.47 -23.16
CA VAL A 226 -15.99 -11.06 -22.81
C VAL A 226 -16.10 -10.12 -21.61
N PRO A 227 -15.69 -10.52 -20.41
CA PRO A 227 -15.89 -9.73 -19.21
C PRO A 227 -15.03 -8.47 -19.29
N GLU A 228 -15.60 -7.33 -18.89
CA GLU A 228 -14.84 -6.08 -18.75
C GLU A 228 -13.83 -6.25 -17.60
N HIS A 229 -12.54 -6.27 -17.96
CA HIS A 229 -11.42 -6.29 -17.03
C HIS A 229 -10.97 -4.87 -16.75
N THR A 230 -10.51 -4.59 -15.53
CA THR A 230 -10.19 -3.20 -15.15
C THR A 230 -8.82 -2.74 -15.65
N GLU A 231 -7.99 -3.68 -16.11
CA GLU A 231 -6.57 -3.50 -16.47
C GLU A 231 -5.73 -2.88 -15.33
N LYS A 232 -6.29 -2.77 -14.12
CA LYS A 232 -5.59 -2.18 -12.98
C LYS A 232 -4.62 -3.19 -12.39
N THR A 233 -3.39 -2.74 -12.20
CA THR A 233 -2.36 -3.50 -11.50
C THR A 233 -2.04 -2.81 -10.18
N ASP A 234 -1.68 -3.62 -9.19
CA ASP A 234 -1.24 -3.16 -7.90
C ASP A 234 0.16 -2.56 -8.01
N GLY A 235 0.40 -1.48 -7.29
CA GLY A 235 1.65 -0.76 -7.32
C GLY A 235 1.76 0.14 -6.11
N LEU A 236 2.99 0.50 -5.77
CA LEU A 236 3.19 1.62 -4.85
C LEU A 236 2.96 2.93 -5.61
N PRO A 237 2.31 3.94 -4.99
CA PRO A 237 2.03 5.25 -5.60
C PRO A 237 3.30 6.09 -5.63
N ILE A 238 4.38 5.56 -6.20
CA ILE A 238 5.67 6.21 -6.27
C ILE A 238 6.24 6.15 -7.68
N LYS A 239 6.88 7.24 -8.09
CA LYS A 239 7.66 7.33 -9.31
C LYS A 239 9.04 7.87 -9.00
N ARG A 240 10.01 7.46 -9.82
CA ARG A 240 11.35 8.04 -9.77
C ARG A 240 11.30 9.45 -10.35
N HIS A 241 12.08 10.36 -9.79
CA HIS A 241 12.02 11.79 -10.14
C HIS A 241 12.37 12.09 -11.61
N ASP A 242 13.28 11.32 -12.21
CA ASP A 242 13.72 11.45 -13.62
C ASP A 242 12.65 11.08 -14.65
N ALA A 243 11.66 10.25 -14.29
CA ALA A 243 10.63 9.76 -15.19
C ALA A 243 9.76 10.86 -15.81
N SER A 244 9.78 12.08 -15.25
CA SER A 244 8.90 13.19 -15.66
C SER A 244 9.61 14.34 -16.38
N LEU A 245 10.90 14.60 -16.10
CA LEU A 245 11.58 15.84 -16.47
C LEU A 245 12.91 15.60 -17.22
N GLY A 246 13.34 14.35 -17.35
CA GLY A 246 14.68 14.01 -17.84
C GLY A 246 15.77 14.28 -16.80
N THR A 247 16.91 13.57 -16.90
CA THR A 247 17.92 13.50 -15.84
C THR A 247 18.46 14.86 -15.40
N PHE A 248 18.72 15.78 -16.34
CA PHE A 248 19.30 17.09 -16.02
C PHE A 248 18.32 18.00 -15.25
N ALA A 249 17.08 18.11 -15.72
CA ALA A 249 16.08 18.94 -15.05
C ALA A 249 15.66 18.33 -13.71
N ALA A 250 15.64 16.99 -13.60
CA ALA A 250 15.42 16.28 -12.34
C ALA A 250 16.50 16.62 -11.30
N HIS A 251 17.77 16.69 -11.69
CA HIS A 251 18.85 17.12 -10.78
C HIS A 251 18.73 18.59 -10.36
N ALA A 252 18.37 19.48 -11.29
CA ALA A 252 18.15 20.88 -10.97
C ALA A 252 16.99 21.06 -9.97
N GLY A 253 15.87 20.39 -10.20
CA GLY A 253 14.73 20.35 -9.27
C GLY A 253 15.12 19.78 -7.91
N TYR A 254 15.79 18.63 -7.90
CA TYR A 254 16.30 17.98 -6.69
C TYR A 254 17.21 18.90 -5.87
N CYS A 255 18.13 19.62 -6.52
CA CYS A 255 19.00 20.59 -5.87
C CYS A 255 18.19 21.74 -5.24
N THR A 256 17.26 22.34 -6.00
CA THR A 256 16.47 23.47 -5.48
C THR A 256 15.66 23.09 -4.25
N GLU A 257 15.13 21.86 -4.21
CA GLU A 257 14.41 21.36 -3.05
C GLU A 257 15.34 21.01 -1.89
N PHE A 258 16.54 20.47 -2.17
CA PHE A 258 17.55 20.12 -1.17
C PHE A 258 18.04 21.32 -0.36
N ILE A 259 18.26 22.48 -1.00
CA ILE A 259 18.73 23.71 -0.33
C ILE A 259 17.85 24.10 0.85
N GLY A 260 16.53 23.93 0.68
CA GLY A 260 15.55 24.35 1.68
C GLY A 260 15.38 23.38 2.84
N THR A 261 16.09 22.26 2.86
CA THR A 261 15.79 21.21 3.83
C THR A 261 16.62 21.27 5.10
N PRO A 262 16.05 20.82 6.24
CA PRO A 262 16.78 20.78 7.50
C PRO A 262 18.08 19.99 7.41
N GLU A 263 18.16 18.92 6.60
CA GLU A 263 19.36 18.11 6.47
C GLU A 263 20.50 18.89 5.82
N HIS A 264 20.24 19.66 4.77
CA HIS A 264 21.26 20.53 4.16
C HIS A 264 21.75 21.59 5.14
N LEU A 265 20.83 22.25 5.84
CA LEU A 265 21.16 23.26 6.84
C LEU A 265 21.95 22.67 8.01
N MET A 266 21.61 21.46 8.45
CA MET A 266 22.33 20.74 9.49
C MET A 266 23.74 20.34 9.03
N LEU A 267 23.89 19.81 7.81
CA LEU A 267 25.20 19.48 7.24
C LEU A 267 26.07 20.74 7.08
N ALA A 268 25.49 21.84 6.61
CA ALA A 268 26.18 23.12 6.49
C ALA A 268 26.58 23.66 7.89
N ALA A 269 25.68 23.60 8.87
CA ALA A 269 25.96 24.03 10.25
C ALA A 269 27.01 23.15 10.93
N GLU A 270 26.93 21.82 10.76
CA GLU A 270 27.92 20.87 11.27
C GLU A 270 29.29 21.15 10.66
N HIS A 271 29.36 21.41 9.34
CA HIS A 271 30.60 21.79 8.68
C HIS A 271 31.19 23.10 9.26
N ILE A 272 30.34 24.11 9.51
CA ILE A 272 30.74 25.36 10.17
C ILE A 272 31.27 25.10 11.59
N MET A 273 30.59 24.25 12.37
CA MET A 273 30.97 23.95 13.75
C MET A 273 32.25 23.09 13.83
N ARG A 274 32.41 22.13 12.92
CA ARG A 274 33.56 21.22 12.86
C ARG A 274 34.76 21.79 12.13
N SER A 275 34.62 22.93 11.46
CA SER A 275 35.74 23.73 10.94
C SER A 275 36.58 24.31 12.10
N ASP A 276 37.12 23.46 12.96
CA ASP A 276 38.21 23.77 13.89
C ASP A 276 39.53 23.44 13.19
N SER A 277 39.90 24.28 12.23
CA SER A 277 41.29 24.34 11.79
C SER A 277 42.12 24.90 12.95
N GLY A 278 42.74 24.00 13.70
CA GLY A 278 43.80 24.33 14.65
C GLY A 278 44.87 25.14 13.92
N ILE A 279 45.19 26.31 14.48
CA ILE A 279 45.85 27.48 13.86
C ILE A 279 44.83 28.35 13.09
N LYS A 280 44.31 29.41 13.75
CA LYS A 280 43.52 30.55 13.21
C LYS A 280 43.42 30.61 11.67
N GLY A 281 42.66 29.68 11.08
CA GLY A 281 42.58 29.51 9.64
C GLY A 281 41.70 30.59 9.02
N ILE A 282 41.92 30.85 7.74
CA ILE A 282 41.13 31.79 6.93
C ILE A 282 39.67 31.33 6.80
N SER A 283 39.39 30.06 7.11
CA SER A 283 38.01 29.53 7.11
C SER A 283 37.11 30.19 8.15
N LYS A 284 37.64 30.80 9.22
CA LYS A 284 36.85 31.53 10.24
C LYS A 284 36.76 33.04 10.05
N ASP A 285 37.41 33.59 9.02
CA ASP A 285 37.23 34.99 8.68
C ASP A 285 35.81 35.20 8.12
N GLY A 286 35.12 36.23 8.60
CA GLY A 286 33.69 36.46 8.28
C GLY A 286 33.39 36.54 6.78
N GLN A 287 34.37 36.89 5.94
CA GLN A 287 34.23 36.86 4.48
C GLN A 287 34.15 35.43 3.90
N THR A 288 35.01 34.51 4.34
CA THR A 288 34.98 33.11 3.86
C THR A 288 33.70 32.41 4.32
N ILE A 289 33.30 32.62 5.58
CA ILE A 289 32.02 32.12 6.11
C ILE A 289 30.85 32.72 5.33
N GLY A 290 30.88 34.03 5.05
CA GLY A 290 29.85 34.70 4.27
C GLY A 290 29.70 34.13 2.85
N ILE A 291 30.82 33.85 2.18
CA ILE A 291 30.81 33.20 0.86
C ILE A 291 30.32 31.76 0.96
N PHE A 292 30.74 30.99 1.97
CA PHE A 292 30.25 29.64 2.18
C PHE A 292 28.74 29.60 2.40
N ILE A 293 28.20 30.49 3.23
CA ILE A 293 26.75 30.63 3.45
C ILE A 293 26.07 30.99 2.13
N ALA A 294 26.58 31.96 1.39
CA ALA A 294 26.02 32.36 0.10
C ALA A 294 26.01 31.21 -0.92
N LEU A 295 27.09 30.44 -1.01
CA LEU A 295 27.20 29.28 -1.89
C LEU A 295 26.30 28.13 -1.45
N ASN A 296 25.97 27.97 -0.17
CA ASN A 296 25.00 26.96 0.27
C ASN A 296 23.55 27.41 0.11
N ILE A 297 23.28 28.72 0.00
CA ILE A 297 21.97 29.26 -0.38
C ILE A 297 21.75 29.16 -1.89
N VAL A 298 22.81 29.31 -2.69
CA VAL A 298 22.78 29.18 -4.16
C VAL A 298 23.85 28.16 -4.63
N PRO A 299 23.70 26.86 -4.30
CA PRO A 299 24.69 25.82 -4.57
C PRO A 299 24.67 25.34 -6.02
N ALA A 300 24.60 26.25 -6.98
CA ALA A 300 24.58 25.91 -8.39
C ALA A 300 25.78 25.01 -8.75
N ILE A 301 26.97 25.32 -8.23
CA ILE A 301 28.19 24.55 -8.50
C ILE A 301 28.18 23.22 -7.76
N GLY A 302 28.00 23.21 -6.43
CA GLY A 302 28.00 21.98 -5.63
C GLY A 302 26.96 20.96 -6.10
N CYS A 303 25.75 21.41 -6.42
CA CYS A 303 24.69 20.54 -6.94
C CYS A 303 24.99 20.01 -8.34
N THR A 304 25.55 20.84 -9.22
CA THR A 304 25.92 20.41 -10.57
C THR A 304 26.99 19.32 -10.50
N VAL A 305 28.02 19.53 -9.68
CA VAL A 305 29.08 18.53 -9.45
C VAL A 305 28.50 17.26 -8.84
N ALA A 306 27.67 17.37 -7.79
CA ALA A 306 27.04 16.21 -7.18
C ALA A 306 26.14 15.43 -8.15
N GLY A 307 25.40 16.12 -9.03
CA GLY A 307 24.59 15.47 -10.06
C GLY A 307 25.41 14.76 -11.14
N PHE A 308 26.54 15.35 -11.54
CA PHE A 308 27.47 14.68 -12.46
C PHE A 308 28.17 13.48 -11.82
N MET A 309 28.51 13.57 -10.53
CA MET A 309 29.23 12.50 -9.81
C MET A 309 28.33 11.29 -9.54
N HIS A 310 27.12 11.53 -9.05
CA HIS A 310 26.24 10.45 -8.58
C HIS A 310 25.26 9.93 -9.64
N GLY A 311 25.13 10.61 -10.78
CA GLY A 311 24.26 10.18 -11.87
C GLY A 311 22.77 10.16 -11.51
N ALA A 312 21.96 9.44 -12.29
CA ALA A 312 20.52 9.34 -12.05
C ALA A 312 20.18 8.55 -10.79
N GLU A 313 21.11 7.74 -10.28
CA GLU A 313 20.99 6.84 -9.14
C GLU A 313 20.70 7.59 -7.83
N VAL A 314 21.15 8.84 -7.71
CA VAL A 314 20.91 9.67 -6.52
C VAL A 314 19.47 10.21 -6.44
N LEU A 315 18.76 10.20 -7.57
CA LEU A 315 17.40 10.71 -7.64
C LEU A 315 16.46 9.84 -6.80
N ASP A 316 15.55 10.51 -6.10
CA ASP A 316 14.65 9.90 -5.13
C ASP A 316 13.39 9.34 -5.78
N TYR A 317 12.75 8.43 -5.04
CA TYR A 317 11.36 8.05 -5.29
C TYR A 317 10.42 9.02 -4.62
N ARG A 318 9.46 9.54 -5.37
CA ARG A 318 8.44 10.47 -4.88
C ARG A 318 7.07 9.89 -5.01
N VAL A 319 6.16 10.38 -4.16
CA VAL A 319 4.76 10.05 -4.27
C VAL A 319 4.24 10.54 -5.61
N ASP A 320 3.76 9.61 -6.43
CA ASP A 320 3.12 9.89 -7.70
C ASP A 320 1.68 10.32 -7.45
N ASN A 321 1.51 11.60 -7.16
CA ASN A 321 0.18 12.15 -6.98
C ASN A 321 -0.54 12.42 -8.32
N GLY A 322 0.09 12.14 -9.48
CA GLY A 322 -0.38 12.67 -10.78
C GLY A 322 -0.28 14.20 -10.88
N VAL A 323 0.24 14.88 -9.84
CA VAL A 323 0.16 16.33 -9.60
C VAL A 323 1.21 17.14 -10.32
N VAL A 324 2.35 16.57 -10.74
CA VAL A 324 3.44 17.39 -11.31
C VAL A 324 3.06 17.98 -12.68
N GLY A 325 2.07 17.42 -13.39
CA GLY A 325 1.49 18.01 -14.60
C GLY A 325 0.36 19.02 -14.35
N GLY A 326 -0.15 19.13 -13.11
CA GLY A 326 -1.42 19.79 -12.81
C GLY A 326 -1.35 20.67 -11.57
N ILE A 327 -0.59 21.77 -11.63
CA ILE A 327 -0.85 22.92 -10.73
C ILE A 327 -2.20 23.59 -11.10
N ILE A 328 -2.77 23.24 -12.27
CA ILE A 328 -3.99 23.86 -12.84
C ILE A 328 -5.11 22.83 -13.08
N ASP A 329 -4.81 21.53 -13.23
CA ASP A 329 -5.83 20.52 -13.50
C ASP A 329 -6.20 19.74 -12.24
N GLY A 330 -7.50 19.72 -11.95
CA GLY A 330 -8.09 19.16 -10.74
C GLY A 330 -7.61 17.75 -10.44
N ILE A 331 -7.02 17.57 -9.26
CA ILE A 331 -6.68 16.26 -8.71
C ILE A 331 -7.98 15.46 -8.63
N GLU A 332 -8.05 14.32 -9.31
CA GLU A 332 -9.19 13.41 -9.14
C GLU A 332 -9.22 12.91 -7.69
N PRO A 333 -10.26 13.21 -6.90
CA PRO A 333 -10.27 13.00 -5.44
C PRO A 333 -10.01 11.56 -4.98
N ASN A 334 -10.14 10.59 -5.88
CA ASN A 334 -10.23 9.17 -5.58
C ASN A 334 -9.06 8.37 -6.20
N ALA A 335 -8.19 8.97 -7.03
CA ALA A 335 -7.02 8.28 -7.61
C ALA A 335 -6.01 7.88 -6.53
N TRP A 336 -5.78 8.76 -5.55
CA TRP A 336 -4.98 8.49 -4.35
C TRP A 336 -5.53 7.32 -3.54
N MET A 337 -6.86 7.27 -3.36
CA MET A 337 -7.49 6.21 -2.60
C MET A 337 -7.37 4.86 -3.30
N GLN A 338 -7.42 4.82 -4.63
CA GLN A 338 -7.21 3.58 -5.37
C GLN A 338 -5.77 3.08 -5.28
N SER A 339 -4.79 3.97 -5.42
CA SER A 339 -3.38 3.56 -5.38
C SER A 339 -2.90 3.17 -3.98
N THR A 340 -3.63 3.57 -2.93
CA THR A 340 -3.29 3.26 -1.53
C THR A 340 -4.17 2.20 -0.88
N SER A 341 -5.28 1.81 -1.53
CA SER A 341 -6.20 0.81 -0.98
C SER A 341 -6.13 -0.52 -1.71
N ASN A 342 -6.50 -1.57 -0.99
CA ASN A 342 -6.65 -2.92 -1.49
C ASN A 342 -7.99 -3.47 -1.00
N LEU A 343 -8.70 -4.15 -1.89
CA LEU A 343 -9.92 -4.89 -1.58
C LEU A 343 -9.57 -6.37 -1.51
N THR A 344 -9.97 -7.03 -0.44
CA THR A 344 -9.72 -8.45 -0.23
C THR A 344 -11.03 -9.21 -0.27
N PHE A 345 -11.04 -10.31 -1.00
CA PHE A 345 -12.12 -11.28 -1.04
C PHE A 345 -11.67 -12.53 -0.33
N ALA A 346 -12.47 -12.99 0.63
CA ALA A 346 -12.25 -14.25 1.32
C ALA A 346 -13.44 -15.18 1.08
N TYR A 347 -13.16 -16.43 0.77
CA TYR A 347 -14.18 -17.45 0.56
C TYR A 347 -13.87 -18.67 1.43
N GLN A 348 -14.90 -19.21 2.07
CA GLN A 348 -14.83 -20.43 2.85
C GLN A 348 -15.81 -21.45 2.27
N ALA A 349 -15.29 -22.59 1.84
CA ALA A 349 -16.10 -23.70 1.36
C ALA A 349 -16.93 -24.28 2.52
N GLY A 350 -18.25 -24.25 2.41
CA GLY A 350 -19.17 -24.68 3.46
C GLY A 350 -19.45 -26.17 3.43
N GLY A 351 -18.44 -27.01 3.20
CA GLY A 351 -18.57 -28.48 3.22
C GLY A 351 -19.20 -29.04 4.50
N LYS A 352 -19.26 -28.25 5.58
CA LYS A 352 -19.97 -28.59 6.83
C LYS A 352 -21.50 -28.42 6.79
N ARG A 353 -22.05 -27.71 5.79
CA ARG A 353 -23.48 -27.34 5.71
C ARG A 353 -24.26 -27.95 4.55
N SER A 354 -23.59 -28.25 3.44
CA SER A 354 -24.23 -28.65 2.18
C SER A 354 -24.90 -30.03 2.14
N GLY A 355 -24.91 -30.78 3.26
CA GLY A 355 -25.69 -32.01 3.38
C GLY A 355 -26.38 -32.11 4.74
N ILE A 356 -25.60 -32.30 5.81
CA ILE A 356 -26.16 -32.69 7.11
C ILE A 356 -27.06 -31.63 7.75
N GLN A 357 -26.69 -30.35 7.70
CA GLN A 357 -27.51 -29.30 8.33
C GLN A 357 -28.73 -28.91 7.48
N ARG A 358 -28.62 -28.97 6.16
CA ARG A 358 -29.73 -28.65 5.25
C ARG A 358 -30.76 -29.78 5.19
N ASP A 359 -30.31 -31.03 5.23
CA ASP A 359 -31.18 -32.21 5.24
C ASP A 359 -32.01 -32.34 6.53
N ARG A 360 -31.57 -31.71 7.64
CA ARG A 360 -32.35 -31.66 8.90
C ARG A 360 -33.70 -30.97 8.76
N PHE A 361 -33.85 -30.05 7.80
CA PHE A 361 -35.12 -29.36 7.55
C PHE A 361 -35.94 -30.02 6.43
N ASN A 362 -35.37 -31.00 5.73
CA ASN A 362 -36.03 -31.74 4.64
C ASN A 362 -36.89 -32.93 5.15
N ILE A 363 -37.44 -32.81 6.37
CA ILE A 363 -38.29 -33.86 6.98
C ILE A 363 -39.68 -33.90 6.31
N ILE A 364 -40.08 -32.87 5.57
CA ILE A 364 -41.31 -32.84 4.76
C ILE A 364 -40.92 -33.19 3.32
N GLY A 365 -41.21 -34.43 2.91
CA GLY A 365 -40.62 -35.05 1.72
C GLY A 365 -41.04 -34.49 0.34
N GLY A 366 -40.21 -34.84 -0.65
CA GLY A 366 -40.60 -35.15 -2.03
C GLY A 366 -40.80 -33.99 -3.03
N ASP A 367 -41.52 -32.93 -2.65
CA ASP A 367 -42.04 -31.97 -3.65
C ASP A 367 -41.11 -30.78 -3.97
N HIS A 368 -39.91 -30.73 -3.37
CA HIS A 368 -38.88 -29.74 -3.69
C HIS A 368 -37.62 -30.38 -4.29
N ASN A 369 -37.80 -31.34 -5.21
CA ASN A 369 -36.71 -32.02 -5.93
C ASN A 369 -36.01 -31.17 -6.99
N SER A 370 -36.45 -29.92 -7.23
CA SER A 370 -35.56 -28.96 -7.85
C SER A 370 -34.53 -28.57 -6.79
N LYS A 371 -33.33 -29.17 -6.87
CA LYS A 371 -32.16 -28.56 -6.22
C LYS A 371 -32.22 -27.09 -6.64
N PRO A 372 -32.41 -26.14 -5.72
CA PRO A 372 -32.48 -24.75 -6.12
C PRO A 372 -31.21 -24.49 -6.91
N PHE A 373 -31.35 -23.91 -8.10
CA PHE A 373 -30.23 -23.51 -8.98
C PHE A 373 -29.21 -22.60 -8.24
N TYR A 374 -29.57 -22.18 -7.01
CA TYR A 374 -28.94 -21.23 -6.11
C TYR A 374 -28.55 -21.84 -4.75
N ALA A 375 -28.11 -23.11 -4.72
CA ALA A 375 -27.54 -23.70 -3.53
C ALA A 375 -26.09 -23.22 -3.33
N ALA A 376 -25.90 -22.02 -2.78
CA ALA A 376 -24.56 -21.57 -2.37
C ALA A 376 -23.99 -22.55 -1.33
N GLU A 377 -22.84 -23.17 -1.65
CA GLU A 377 -22.20 -24.16 -0.79
C GLU A 377 -21.25 -23.53 0.23
N GLY A 378 -20.81 -22.28 0.03
CA GLY A 378 -19.87 -21.57 0.90
C GLY A 378 -20.29 -20.16 1.32
N TYR A 379 -19.40 -19.52 2.08
CA TYR A 379 -19.50 -18.14 2.54
C TYR A 379 -18.46 -17.29 1.86
N TRP A 380 -18.78 -16.02 1.64
CA TRP A 380 -17.83 -15.03 1.18
C TRP A 380 -17.84 -13.83 2.13
N SER A 381 -16.70 -13.17 2.20
CA SER A 381 -16.52 -11.90 2.89
C SER A 381 -15.64 -11.00 2.04
N MET A 382 -15.82 -9.70 2.23
CA MET A 382 -14.96 -8.69 1.65
C MET A 382 -14.49 -7.72 2.73
N ALA A 383 -13.24 -7.29 2.61
CA ALA A 383 -12.64 -6.31 3.49
C ALA A 383 -11.78 -5.35 2.68
N ARG A 384 -11.74 -4.10 3.11
CA ARG A 384 -10.88 -3.09 2.49
C ARG A 384 -9.90 -2.55 3.52
N SER A 385 -8.69 -2.33 3.07
CA SER A 385 -7.67 -1.64 3.84
C SER A 385 -6.96 -0.62 2.97
N GLU A 386 -6.28 0.30 3.62
CA GLU A 386 -5.42 1.26 2.97
C GLU A 386 -4.19 1.50 3.83
N PHE A 387 -3.07 1.82 3.17
CA PHE A 387 -1.93 2.41 3.85
C PHE A 387 -2.01 3.93 3.76
N VAL A 388 -1.79 4.59 4.89
CA VAL A 388 -1.92 6.04 5.04
C VAL A 388 -0.62 6.64 5.54
N PHE A 389 -0.35 7.85 5.07
CA PHE A 389 0.74 8.65 5.58
C PHE A 389 0.30 9.31 6.88
N GLY A 390 0.97 8.98 7.99
CA GLY A 390 0.79 9.66 9.26
C GLY A 390 1.42 11.05 9.18
N GLU A 391 0.64 12.08 9.42
CA GLU A 391 1.14 13.43 9.57
C GLU A 391 2.05 13.47 10.81
N THR A 392 3.36 13.55 10.58
CA THR A 392 4.30 13.78 11.66
C THR A 392 4.11 15.22 12.12
N THR A 393 3.40 15.40 13.22
CA THR A 393 3.33 16.68 13.93
C THR A 393 4.72 17.03 14.50
N ILE A 394 5.63 17.48 13.64
CA ILE A 394 6.83 18.24 14.04
C ILE A 394 6.39 19.70 14.29
N SER A 395 5.30 19.88 15.04
CA SER A 395 4.85 21.17 15.57
C SER A 395 5.43 21.48 16.95
N GLY A 396 6.31 20.62 17.46
CA GLY A 396 7.01 20.83 18.73
C GLY A 396 8.20 21.76 18.61
N ALA A 397 8.09 22.98 19.18
CA ALA A 397 9.10 23.99 19.56
C ALA A 397 10.16 24.46 18.54
N VAL A 398 10.66 23.59 17.67
CA VAL A 398 11.70 23.87 16.68
C VAL A 398 11.12 24.36 15.34
N GLY A 399 9.87 23.99 15.03
CA GLY A 399 9.17 24.45 13.82
C GLY A 399 8.92 25.97 13.76
N GLY A 400 8.85 26.66 14.89
CA GLY A 400 8.71 28.13 14.94
C GLY A 400 9.99 28.88 14.54
N LEU A 401 11.16 28.29 14.82
CA LEU A 401 12.46 28.89 14.47
C LEU A 401 12.74 28.76 12.96
N PHE A 402 12.40 27.63 12.35
CA PHE A 402 12.58 27.42 10.90
C PHE A 402 11.52 28.12 10.04
N ASN A 403 10.31 28.37 10.55
CA ASN A 403 9.32 29.21 9.85
C ASN A 403 9.73 30.69 9.74
N THR A 404 10.66 31.15 10.58
CA THR A 404 11.09 32.57 10.58
C THR A 404 12.29 32.81 9.65
N PHE A 405 13.04 31.77 9.28
CA PHE A 405 14.23 31.86 8.40
C PHE A 405 14.01 31.33 6.97
N ASN A 406 12.77 31.06 6.58
CA ASN A 406 12.48 30.50 5.25
C ASN A 406 11.93 31.56 4.28
N PRO A 407 12.73 32.13 3.35
CA PRO A 407 12.21 32.97 2.27
C PRO A 407 11.31 32.21 1.28
N PHE A 408 11.17 30.89 1.42
CA PHE A 408 10.28 30.02 0.64
C PHE A 408 9.00 29.60 1.41
N ASN A 409 8.46 30.50 2.22
CA ASN A 409 7.32 30.26 3.12
C ASN A 409 6.01 29.81 2.41
N GLY A 410 5.92 29.92 1.08
CA GLY A 410 4.82 29.35 0.27
C GLY A 410 5.05 27.93 -0.24
N VAL A 411 6.30 27.45 -0.26
CA VAL A 411 6.67 26.11 -0.74
C VAL A 411 6.57 25.11 0.41
N MET A 412 7.17 25.40 1.58
CA MET A 412 7.21 24.49 2.74
C MET A 412 5.86 24.33 3.48
N SER A 413 5.03 25.37 3.55
CA SER A 413 3.72 25.30 4.21
C SER A 413 2.72 24.38 3.50
N ASN A 414 2.91 24.14 2.19
CA ASN A 414 2.15 23.17 1.41
C ASN A 414 2.66 21.72 1.56
N PHE A 415 3.79 21.47 2.22
CA PHE A 415 4.31 20.11 2.49
C PHE A 415 3.80 19.54 3.82
N ILE A 416 3.38 20.40 4.76
CA ILE A 416 2.85 19.97 6.06
C ILE A 416 1.44 19.39 5.82
N GLY A 417 1.36 18.06 5.77
CA GLY A 417 0.13 17.30 5.52
C GLY A 417 0.06 16.60 4.17
N ARG A 418 1.01 16.85 3.24
CA ARG A 418 1.08 16.08 1.98
C ARG A 418 1.89 14.79 2.20
N PRO A 419 1.46 13.65 1.63
CA PRO A 419 2.27 12.44 1.64
C PRO A 419 3.63 12.71 0.99
N HIS A 420 4.71 12.40 1.70
CA HIS A 420 6.07 12.55 1.21
C HIS A 420 6.94 11.34 1.53
N MET A 421 8.03 11.17 0.77
CA MET A 421 8.95 10.03 0.92
C MET A 421 10.20 10.37 1.74
N TRP A 422 10.11 11.41 2.58
CA TRP A 422 11.21 11.88 3.43
C TRP A 422 11.06 11.50 4.90
N SER A 423 9.85 11.16 5.34
CA SER A 423 9.64 10.62 6.69
C SER A 423 8.99 9.23 6.62
N PRO A 424 9.51 8.27 7.39
CA PRO A 424 8.94 6.94 7.49
C PRO A 424 7.72 6.94 8.43
N SER A 425 6.61 7.55 8.00
CA SER A 425 5.38 7.64 8.77
C SER A 425 4.19 6.92 8.13
N TRP A 426 4.45 6.01 7.20
CA TRP A 426 3.42 5.19 6.57
C TRP A 426 2.92 4.11 7.54
N THR A 427 1.59 4.03 7.70
CA THR A 427 0.90 3.05 8.53
C THR A 427 -0.26 2.41 7.76
N ALA A 428 -0.85 1.35 8.28
CA ALA A 428 -2.00 0.67 7.68
C ALA A 428 -3.26 0.87 8.53
N ARG A 429 -4.43 0.92 7.89
CA ARG A 429 -5.72 0.91 8.56
C ARG A 429 -6.78 0.15 7.76
N LEU A 430 -7.74 -0.43 8.48
CA LEU A 430 -8.96 -0.98 7.88
C LEU A 430 -9.92 0.16 7.53
N ARG A 431 -10.72 -0.06 6.49
CA ARG A 431 -11.71 0.90 6.01
C ARG A 431 -12.99 0.18 5.54
N PRO A 432 -14.18 0.79 5.65
CA PRO A 432 -15.36 0.27 4.99
C PRO A 432 -15.11 0.09 3.49
N VAL A 433 -15.65 -0.98 2.91
CA VAL A 433 -15.46 -1.30 1.48
C VAL A 433 -15.90 -0.15 0.58
N HIS A 434 -17.02 0.50 0.94
CA HIS A 434 -17.56 1.63 0.21
C HIS A 434 -18.05 2.71 1.18
N LEU A 435 -17.74 3.96 0.88
CA LEU A 435 -18.29 5.14 1.54
C LEU A 435 -19.24 5.87 0.57
N PRO A 436 -20.31 6.52 1.05
CA PRO A 436 -21.18 7.32 0.20
C PRO A 436 -20.40 8.40 -0.55
N GLY A 437 -20.55 8.43 -1.89
CA GLY A 437 -19.85 9.38 -2.77
C GLY A 437 -18.47 8.92 -3.25
N GLU A 438 -18.01 7.73 -2.85
CA GLU A 438 -16.76 7.15 -3.33
C GLU A 438 -17.02 6.17 -4.48
N SER A 439 -16.43 6.37 -5.66
CA SER A 439 -16.46 5.34 -6.71
C SER A 439 -15.28 4.39 -6.55
N LEU A 440 -15.54 3.08 -6.62
CA LEU A 440 -14.48 2.11 -6.95
C LEU A 440 -14.15 2.37 -8.44
N GLY A 441 -12.97 2.90 -8.74
CA GLY A 441 -12.60 3.36 -10.09
C GLY A 441 -12.88 4.85 -10.33
N THR A 442 -11.90 5.57 -10.87
CA THR A 442 -12.02 7.00 -11.19
C THR A 442 -11.62 7.28 -12.61
N SER A 443 -12.20 8.39 -13.07
CA SER A 443 -12.35 8.86 -14.43
C SER A 443 -11.07 9.11 -15.21
N PHE A 444 -9.88 8.97 -14.64
CA PHE A 444 -8.66 9.24 -15.40
C PHE A 444 -8.34 8.19 -16.47
N GLN A 445 -8.94 6.99 -16.42
CA GLN A 445 -8.75 5.93 -17.43
C GLN A 445 -9.95 4.94 -17.50
N GLY A 446 -11.18 5.45 -17.71
CA GLY A 446 -12.32 4.59 -18.07
C GLY A 446 -13.58 4.77 -17.21
N ASN A 447 -14.63 4.00 -17.59
CA ASN A 447 -15.91 3.92 -16.89
C ASN A 447 -15.71 3.57 -15.40
N PRO A 448 -16.60 4.03 -14.50
CA PRO A 448 -16.51 3.67 -13.09
C PRO A 448 -16.47 2.15 -12.94
N VAL A 449 -15.47 1.67 -12.21
CA VAL A 449 -15.20 0.25 -12.08
C VAL A 449 -16.24 -0.36 -11.15
N GLY A 450 -17.26 -0.97 -11.73
CA GLY A 450 -18.26 -1.71 -10.96
C GLY A 450 -17.60 -2.84 -10.15
N MET A 451 -18.20 -3.21 -9.02
CA MET A 451 -17.77 -4.37 -8.22
C MET A 451 -17.69 -5.65 -9.07
N LYS A 452 -18.51 -5.72 -10.12
CA LYS A 452 -18.45 -6.76 -11.14
C LYS A 452 -17.08 -6.87 -11.81
N ALA A 453 -16.49 -5.77 -12.28
CA ALA A 453 -15.20 -5.79 -12.96
C ALA A 453 -14.07 -6.12 -11.98
N VAL A 454 -14.11 -5.56 -10.76
CA VAL A 454 -13.22 -5.94 -9.66
C VAL A 454 -13.27 -7.44 -9.39
N TYR A 455 -14.48 -8.00 -9.35
CA TYR A 455 -14.67 -9.42 -9.11
C TYR A 455 -14.11 -10.28 -10.24
N MET A 456 -14.36 -9.90 -11.50
CA MET A 456 -13.83 -10.62 -12.67
C MET A 456 -12.31 -10.63 -12.72
N ASP A 457 -11.66 -9.54 -12.31
CA ASP A 457 -10.22 -9.50 -12.19
C ASP A 457 -9.70 -10.44 -11.10
N MET A 458 -10.51 -10.75 -10.08
CA MET A 458 -10.11 -11.62 -8.96
C MET A 458 -10.35 -13.09 -9.21
N ILE A 459 -11.27 -13.47 -10.10
CA ILE A 459 -11.60 -14.88 -10.37
C ILE A 459 -10.35 -15.72 -10.70
N PRO A 460 -9.47 -15.32 -11.63
CA PRO A 460 -8.29 -16.11 -11.97
C PRO A 460 -7.35 -16.30 -10.77
N TYR A 461 -7.22 -15.25 -9.96
CA TYR A 461 -6.36 -15.24 -8.79
C TYR A 461 -6.94 -16.10 -7.67
N LEU A 462 -8.26 -16.07 -7.45
CA LEU A 462 -8.95 -16.99 -6.53
C LEU A 462 -8.79 -18.45 -6.98
N ALA A 463 -8.96 -18.72 -8.28
CA ALA A 463 -8.72 -20.05 -8.83
C ALA A 463 -7.25 -20.49 -8.63
N LEU A 464 -6.29 -19.61 -8.87
CA LEU A 464 -4.87 -19.89 -8.63
C LEU A 464 -4.59 -20.17 -7.14
N THR A 465 -5.13 -19.35 -6.23
CA THR A 465 -4.96 -19.57 -4.78
C THR A 465 -5.57 -20.90 -4.34
N SER A 466 -6.64 -21.35 -5.01
CA SER A 466 -7.26 -22.65 -4.75
C SER A 466 -6.38 -23.83 -5.18
N LEU A 467 -5.61 -23.68 -6.27
CA LEU A 467 -4.61 -24.67 -6.70
C LEU A 467 -3.43 -24.72 -5.72
N VAL A 468 -3.03 -23.59 -5.15
CA VAL A 468 -2.01 -23.58 -4.10
C VAL A 468 -2.56 -24.16 -2.79
N GLY A 469 -3.87 -23.98 -2.54
CA GLY A 469 -4.60 -24.43 -1.37
C GLY A 469 -5.04 -25.91 -1.37
N PHE A 470 -4.48 -26.79 -2.21
CA PHE A 470 -4.76 -28.24 -2.29
C PHE A 470 -4.51 -29.05 -0.98
N LEU A 471 -4.43 -28.41 0.18
CA LEU A 471 -4.27 -29.05 1.49
C LEU A 471 -5.59 -29.37 2.21
N ASP A 472 -6.74 -28.80 1.81
CA ASP A 472 -8.03 -29.19 2.40
C ASP A 472 -8.73 -30.25 1.54
N SER A 473 -8.87 -31.46 2.08
CA SER A 473 -9.55 -32.58 1.41
C SER A 473 -11.04 -32.32 1.14
N ASN A 474 -11.61 -31.26 1.74
CA ASN A 474 -13.00 -30.88 1.55
C ASN A 474 -13.21 -29.82 0.44
N PHE A 475 -12.15 -29.35 -0.21
CA PHE A 475 -12.28 -28.35 -1.26
C PHE A 475 -12.63 -28.99 -2.62
N SER A 476 -13.87 -28.77 -3.06
CA SER A 476 -14.28 -29.05 -4.44
C SER A 476 -14.09 -27.80 -5.29
N LEU A 477 -13.10 -27.82 -6.19
CA LEU A 477 -12.90 -26.75 -7.17
C LEU A 477 -14.18 -26.46 -7.97
N SER A 478 -14.94 -27.51 -8.32
CA SER A 478 -16.22 -27.37 -9.02
C SER A 478 -17.28 -26.64 -8.19
N GLY A 479 -17.35 -26.91 -6.88
CA GLY A 479 -18.28 -26.22 -5.97
C GLY A 479 -17.89 -24.76 -5.78
N ALA A 480 -16.59 -24.49 -5.56
CA ALA A 480 -16.08 -23.13 -5.41
C ALA A 480 -16.30 -22.28 -6.67
N ILE A 481 -16.07 -22.84 -7.86
CA ILE A 481 -16.33 -22.13 -9.13
C ILE A 481 -17.82 -21.85 -9.30
N LYS A 482 -18.71 -22.79 -8.95
CA LYS A 482 -20.16 -22.56 -9.01
C LYS A 482 -20.60 -21.43 -8.10
N ASP A 483 -20.10 -21.41 -6.86
CA ASP A 483 -20.38 -20.33 -5.91
C ASP A 483 -19.77 -19.00 -6.36
N LEU A 484 -18.61 -19.03 -7.01
CA LEU A 484 -17.95 -17.87 -7.59
C LEU A 484 -18.77 -17.26 -8.74
N MET A 485 -19.32 -18.11 -9.61
CA MET A 485 -20.20 -17.71 -10.72
C MET A 485 -21.56 -17.21 -10.21
N TYR A 486 -22.08 -17.81 -9.14
CA TYR A 486 -23.27 -17.30 -8.48
C TYR A 486 -23.04 -15.88 -7.94
N LEU A 487 -21.92 -15.66 -7.26
CA LEU A 487 -21.52 -14.34 -6.80
C LEU A 487 -21.38 -13.34 -7.94
N TYR A 488 -20.81 -13.76 -9.06
CA TYR A 488 -20.77 -12.94 -10.27
C TYR A 488 -22.18 -12.55 -10.73
N ALA A 489 -23.11 -13.50 -10.81
CA ALA A 489 -24.49 -13.23 -11.22
C ALA A 489 -25.22 -12.28 -10.25
N VAL A 490 -25.00 -12.41 -8.94
CA VAL A 490 -25.54 -11.51 -7.91
C VAL A 490 -24.92 -10.11 -8.02
N ASN A 491 -23.60 -10.03 -8.17
CA ASN A 491 -22.84 -8.78 -8.28
C ASN A 491 -23.03 -8.09 -9.64
N ALA A 492 -23.50 -8.80 -10.67
CA ALA A 492 -23.85 -8.19 -11.95
C ALA A 492 -24.95 -7.12 -11.81
N SER A 493 -25.76 -7.19 -10.74
CA SER A 493 -26.74 -6.16 -10.40
C SER A 493 -26.17 -4.94 -9.65
N MET A 494 -24.93 -5.04 -9.16
CA MET A 494 -24.21 -4.01 -8.38
C MET A 494 -23.36 -3.13 -9.31
N SER A 495 -24.02 -2.25 -10.07
CA SER A 495 -23.36 -1.21 -10.84
C SER A 495 -22.75 -0.13 -9.93
N ALA A 496 -21.82 0.67 -10.47
CA ALA A 496 -21.16 1.77 -9.76
C ALA A 496 -22.14 2.71 -9.02
N ASP A 497 -23.30 2.99 -9.64
CA ASP A 497 -24.33 3.88 -9.08
C ASP A 497 -25.17 3.23 -7.97
N ARG A 498 -25.16 1.89 -7.86
CA ARG A 498 -26.01 1.11 -6.93
C ARG A 498 -25.25 0.57 -5.71
N LEU A 499 -23.94 0.79 -5.64
CA LEU A 499 -23.07 0.32 -4.56
C LEU A 499 -23.30 1.04 -3.21
N GLN A 500 -24.03 2.16 -3.20
CA GLN A 500 -24.36 2.92 -1.98
C GLN A 500 -25.22 2.13 -0.97
N GLY A 501 -25.83 1.00 -1.38
CA GLY A 501 -26.68 0.17 -0.54
C GLY A 501 -25.95 -0.89 0.31
N ILE A 502 -24.66 -1.14 0.09
CA ILE A 502 -23.88 -2.18 0.83
C ILE A 502 -23.21 -1.57 2.07
N GLN A 503 -23.92 -0.70 2.77
CA GLN A 503 -23.56 -0.25 4.11
C GLN A 503 -24.64 -0.71 5.08
N LYS A 504 -24.63 -2.01 5.40
CA LYS A 504 -24.88 -2.59 6.74
C LYS A 504 -24.89 -4.11 6.71
#